data_AF-A0A497DT49-F1
#
_entry.id   AF-A0A497DT49-F1
#
_cell.length_a   1.000
_cell.length_b   1.000
_cell.length_c   1.000
_cell.angle_alpha   90.00
_cell.angle_beta   90.00
_cell.angle_gamma   90.00
#
_symmetry.space_group_name_H-M   'P 1'
#
loop_
_entity.id
_entity.type
_entity.pdbx_description
1 polymer ?
#
loop_
_entity_poly.entity_id
_entity_poly.type
_entity_poly.pdbx_seq_one_letter_code
_entity_poly.pdbx_strand_id
1 'polypeptide(L)'
;MNFLLHFIFIAAFLLIYIIAIIILKPFRIHRKRPVSTILIKASYLIYLACFLLMAYLILFFSASSGPTEEVDEEKILNILTVFSIFAFFIPNIGIMIRRRIISWRVTYNYIVAGLNIIIALGMIWFIMDLPWEFR
;
A
#
# COMPACT_ATOMS: atom_id res chain seq x y z
N MET A 1 8.30 -24.96 11.15
CA MET A 1 9.17 -23.86 10.68
C MET A 1 8.37 -22.60 10.27
N ASN A 2 7.18 -22.74 9.65
CA ASN A 2 6.38 -21.61 9.16
C ASN A 2 5.95 -20.61 10.25
N PHE A 3 5.47 -21.06 11.42
CA PHE A 3 4.96 -20.15 12.47
C PHE A 3 5.95 -19.07 12.91
N LEU A 4 7.23 -19.45 13.08
CA LEU A 4 8.27 -18.53 13.51
C LEU A 4 8.57 -17.49 12.41
N LEU A 5 8.54 -17.90 11.14
CA LEU A 5 8.68 -16.98 10.00
C LEU A 5 7.50 -16.01 9.89
N HIS A 6 6.25 -16.48 10.02
CA HIS A 6 5.09 -15.58 10.04
C HIS A 6 5.22 -14.54 11.15
N PHE A 7 5.61 -14.97 12.36
CA PHE A 7 5.79 -14.05 13.49
C PHE A 7 6.85 -12.99 13.22
N ILE A 8 8.03 -13.39 12.70
CA ILE A 8 9.11 -12.45 12.36
C ILE A 8 8.65 -11.43 11.31
N PHE A 9 7.97 -11.87 10.24
CA PHE A 9 7.51 -10.98 9.18
C PHE A 9 6.38 -10.05 9.64
N ILE A 10 5.43 -10.54 10.42
CA ILE A 10 4.38 -9.70 11.02
C ILE A 10 5.02 -8.63 11.90
N ALA A 11 5.98 -9.01 12.76
CA ALA A 11 6.70 -8.07 13.60
C ALA A 11 7.48 -7.04 12.77
N ALA A 12 8.14 -7.46 11.69
CA ALA A 12 8.89 -6.58 10.79
C ALA A 12 7.97 -5.59 10.06
N PHE A 13 6.84 -6.04 9.50
CA PHE A 13 5.87 -5.18 8.83
C PHE A 13 5.20 -4.21 9.79
N LEU A 14 4.85 -4.67 10.99
CA LEU A 14 4.32 -3.82 12.04
C LEU A 14 5.34 -2.76 12.47
N LEU A 15 6.62 -3.13 12.59
CA LEU A 15 7.72 -2.18 12.87
C LEU A 15 7.86 -1.15 11.76
N ILE A 16 7.85 -1.55 10.48
CA ILE A 16 7.90 -0.63 9.34
C ILE A 16 6.71 0.35 9.39
N TYR A 17 5.51 -0.15 9.66
CA TYR A 17 4.31 0.67 9.78
C TYR A 17 4.40 1.68 10.93
N ILE A 18 4.88 1.26 12.11
CA ILE A 18 5.09 2.15 13.26
C ILE A 18 6.13 3.22 12.93
N ILE A 19 7.26 2.85 12.31
CA ILE A 19 8.28 3.83 11.89
C ILE A 19 7.67 4.85 10.94
N ALA A 20 6.84 4.42 9.97
CA ALA A 20 6.17 5.33 9.06
C ALA A 20 5.24 6.31 9.80
N ILE A 21 4.47 5.85 10.80
CA ILE A 21 3.65 6.71 11.67
C ILE A 21 4.52 7.76 12.38
N ILE A 22 5.64 7.33 12.97
CA ILE A 22 6.57 8.22 13.70
C ILE A 22 7.17 9.28 12.77
N ILE A 23 7.57 8.89 11.56
CA ILE A 23 8.17 9.80 10.57
C ILE A 23 7.14 10.78 10.03
N LEU A 24 5.95 10.30 9.63
CA LEU A 24 4.93 11.17 9.03
C LEU A 24 4.26 12.09 10.07
N LYS A 25 4.21 11.68 11.34
CA LYS A 25 3.47 12.35 12.42
C LYS A 25 2.07 12.75 11.94
N PRO A 26 1.19 11.77 11.63
CA PRO A 26 -0.11 12.02 11.02
C PRO A 26 -0.97 12.99 11.84
N PHE A 27 -0.89 12.88 13.16
CA PHE A 27 -1.65 13.70 14.11
C PHE A 27 -1.11 15.12 14.31
N ARG A 28 0.03 15.49 13.70
CA ARG A 28 0.53 16.87 13.74
C ARG A 28 -0.26 17.74 12.76
N ILE A 29 -1.29 18.40 13.28
CA ILE A 29 -2.18 19.31 12.56
C ILE A 29 -1.42 20.59 12.17
N HIS A 30 -1.51 20.98 10.90
CA HIS A 30 -0.89 22.22 10.41
C HIS A 30 -1.86 23.41 10.56
N ARG A 31 -1.44 24.45 11.29
CA ARG A 31 -2.30 25.59 11.68
C ARG A 31 -2.94 26.35 10.50
N LYS A 32 -2.23 26.50 9.38
CA LYS A 32 -2.75 27.21 8.19
C LYS A 32 -3.58 26.36 7.22
N ARG A 33 -3.41 25.03 7.23
CA ARG A 33 -3.95 24.11 6.19
C ARG A 33 -4.17 22.70 6.78
N PRO A 34 -5.11 22.55 7.73
CA PRO A 34 -5.25 21.32 8.50
C PRO A 34 -5.75 20.16 7.64
N VAL A 35 -6.84 20.36 6.89
CA VAL A 35 -7.54 19.29 6.15
C VAL A 35 -6.65 18.64 5.09
N SER A 36 -6.13 19.41 4.13
CA SER A 36 -5.31 18.85 3.03
C SER A 36 -4.04 18.14 3.52
N THR A 37 -3.47 18.59 4.64
CA THR A 37 -2.23 18.02 5.19
C THR A 37 -2.48 16.72 5.94
N ILE A 38 -3.60 16.63 6.67
CA ILE A 38 -4.00 15.40 7.33
C ILE A 38 -4.43 14.37 6.29
N LEU A 39 -5.19 14.79 5.27
CA LEU A 39 -5.75 13.90 4.26
C LEU A 39 -4.66 13.18 3.45
N ILE A 40 -3.61 13.87 3.01
CA ILE A 40 -2.48 13.20 2.32
C ILE A 40 -1.71 12.23 3.22
N LYS A 41 -1.57 12.53 4.53
CA LYS A 41 -0.87 11.64 5.47
C LYS A 41 -1.71 10.43 5.82
N ALA A 42 -3.00 10.62 6.06
CA ALA A 42 -3.94 9.56 6.40
C ALA A 42 -4.13 8.61 5.21
N SER A 43 -4.37 9.15 4.00
CA SER A 43 -4.48 8.34 2.79
C SER A 43 -3.20 7.53 2.51
N TYR A 44 -2.03 8.10 2.75
CA TYR A 44 -0.77 7.36 2.62
C TYR A 44 -0.62 6.25 3.66
N LEU A 45 -1.02 6.48 4.92
CA LEU A 45 -1.00 5.44 5.95
C LEU A 45 -1.95 4.29 5.62
N ILE A 46 -3.15 4.60 5.13
CA ILE A 46 -4.11 3.60 4.67
C ILE A 46 -3.51 2.80 3.51
N TYR A 47 -2.97 3.49 2.50
CA TYR A 47 -2.25 2.85 1.39
C TYR A 47 -1.13 1.94 1.89
N LEU A 48 -0.30 2.40 2.83
CA LEU A 48 0.83 1.64 3.34
C LEU A 48 0.38 0.39 4.10
N ALA A 49 -0.71 0.48 4.87
CA ALA A 49 -1.29 -0.67 5.55
C ALA A 49 -1.79 -1.72 4.54
N CYS A 50 -2.52 -1.29 3.50
CA CYS A 50 -2.95 -2.17 2.41
C CYS A 50 -1.76 -2.81 1.68
N PHE A 51 -0.70 -2.04 1.42
CA PHE A 51 0.50 -2.54 0.74
C PHE A 51 1.24 -3.59 1.57
N LEU A 52 1.40 -3.37 2.87
CA LEU A 52 2.01 -4.35 3.78
C LEU A 52 1.15 -5.60 3.93
N LEU A 53 -0.18 -5.46 3.98
CA LEU A 53 -1.10 -6.59 3.99
C LEU A 53 -0.99 -7.42 2.70
N MET A 54 -0.99 -6.76 1.53
CA MET A 54 -0.83 -7.43 0.24
C MET A 54 0.53 -8.14 0.16
N ALA A 55 1.61 -7.49 0.58
CA ALA A 55 2.94 -8.10 0.62
C ALA A 55 2.98 -9.32 1.55
N TYR A 56 2.31 -9.26 2.71
CA TYR A 56 2.17 -10.40 3.61
C TYR A 56 1.44 -11.57 2.94
N LEU A 57 0.31 -11.31 2.30
CA LEU A 57 -0.46 -12.34 1.61
C LEU A 57 0.36 -12.99 0.48
N ILE A 58 1.03 -12.20 -0.36
CA ILE A 58 1.87 -12.72 -1.45
C ILE A 58 3.03 -13.60 -0.94
N LEU A 59 3.64 -13.25 0.20
CA LEU A 59 4.80 -13.99 0.73
C LEU A 59 4.41 -15.32 1.37
N PHE A 60 3.21 -15.43 1.94
CA PHE A 60 2.82 -16.55 2.80
C PHE A 60 1.65 -17.39 2.27
N PHE A 61 0.91 -16.89 1.29
CA PHE A 61 -0.23 -17.58 0.70
C PHE A 61 0.03 -17.83 -0.78
N SER A 62 -0.37 -19.01 -1.26
CA SER A 62 -0.41 -19.27 -2.70
C SER A 62 -1.75 -18.81 -3.21
N ALA A 63 -1.75 -18.04 -4.30
CA ALA A 63 -2.91 -18.00 -5.18
C ALA A 63 -3.00 -19.39 -5.83
N SER A 64 -4.04 -20.14 -5.50
CA SER A 64 -4.27 -21.49 -6.02
C SER A 64 -5.63 -21.44 -6.70
N SER A 65 -5.62 -21.47 -8.03
CA SER A 65 -6.82 -21.74 -8.82
C SER A 65 -6.79 -23.21 -9.25
N GLY A 66 -7.96 -23.81 -9.39
CA GLY A 66 -8.07 -25.23 -9.75
C GLY A 66 -7.37 -25.60 -11.07
N PRO A 67 -7.18 -26.91 -11.34
CA PRO A 67 -6.24 -27.46 -12.33
C PRO A 67 -6.57 -27.21 -13.83
N THR A 68 -7.41 -26.22 -14.17
CA THR A 68 -7.89 -25.99 -15.54
C THR A 68 -7.52 -24.63 -16.14
N GLU A 69 -6.79 -23.76 -15.43
CA GLU A 69 -6.59 -22.34 -15.85
C GLU A 69 -5.14 -21.83 -15.75
N GLU A 70 -4.12 -22.67 -16.00
CA GLU A 70 -2.69 -22.27 -15.90
C GLU A 70 -2.33 -21.02 -16.73
N VAL A 71 -3.02 -20.75 -17.84
CA VAL A 71 -2.78 -19.57 -18.70
C VAL A 71 -3.34 -18.26 -18.10
N ASP A 72 -4.43 -18.32 -17.34
CA ASP A 72 -4.97 -17.12 -16.68
C ASP A 72 -4.21 -16.80 -15.39
N GLU A 73 -3.63 -17.81 -14.72
CA GLU A 73 -2.77 -17.61 -13.53
C GLU A 73 -1.53 -16.76 -13.83
N GLU A 74 -0.79 -17.09 -14.89
CA GLU A 74 0.40 -16.32 -15.26
C GLU A 74 0.05 -14.87 -15.59
N LYS A 75 -1.10 -14.65 -16.23
CA LYS A 75 -1.58 -13.32 -16.59
C LYS A 75 -1.99 -12.51 -15.36
N ILE A 76 -2.70 -13.12 -14.41
CA ILE A 76 -3.10 -12.49 -13.13
C ILE A 76 -1.85 -12.15 -12.31
N LEU A 77 -0.89 -13.07 -12.19
CA LEU A 77 0.37 -12.86 -11.49
C LEU A 77 1.21 -11.75 -12.12
N ASN A 78 1.26 -11.69 -13.45
CA ASN A 78 1.94 -10.62 -14.18
C ASN A 78 1.27 -9.25 -13.94
N ILE A 79 -0.07 -9.19 -14.00
CA ILE A 79 -0.83 -7.96 -13.72
C ILE A 79 -0.59 -7.52 -12.27
N LEU A 80 -0.66 -8.44 -11.30
CA LEU A 80 -0.41 -8.19 -9.89
C LEU A 80 1.02 -7.66 -9.67
N THR A 81 2.00 -8.23 -10.35
CA THR A 81 3.41 -7.82 -10.25
C THR A 81 3.61 -6.40 -10.80
N VAL A 82 3.09 -6.12 -12.00
CA VAL A 82 3.15 -4.78 -12.61
C VAL A 82 2.43 -3.76 -11.73
N PHE A 83 1.22 -4.09 -11.27
CA PHE A 83 0.46 -3.24 -10.37
C PHE A 83 1.20 -2.97 -9.06
N SER A 84 1.85 -3.99 -8.47
CA SER A 84 2.62 -3.86 -7.23
C SER A 84 3.82 -2.92 -7.39
N ILE A 85 4.48 -2.94 -8.55
CA ILE A 85 5.57 -2.00 -8.86
C ILE A 85 5.04 -0.57 -8.90
N PHE A 86 3.94 -0.32 -9.62
CA PHE A 86 3.33 1.02 -9.67
C PHE A 86 2.83 1.48 -8.32
N ALA A 87 2.18 0.57 -7.58
CA ALA A 87 1.73 0.79 -6.22
C ALA A 87 2.89 1.17 -5.33
N PHE A 88 4.05 0.53 -5.44
CA PHE A 88 5.25 0.88 -4.67
C PHE A 88 5.77 2.27 -5.04
N PHE A 89 5.94 2.60 -6.32
CA PHE A 89 6.60 3.84 -6.70
C PHE A 89 5.71 5.09 -6.56
N ILE A 90 4.46 5.04 -7.03
CA ILE A 90 3.61 6.24 -7.17
C ILE A 90 3.39 6.98 -5.83
N PRO A 91 2.90 6.34 -4.76
CA PRO A 91 2.63 6.98 -3.48
C PRO A 91 3.90 7.42 -2.75
N ASN A 92 4.97 6.61 -2.82
CA ASN A 92 6.25 6.92 -2.18
C ASN A 92 6.89 8.16 -2.83
N ILE A 93 6.96 8.19 -4.17
CA ILE A 93 7.47 9.34 -4.92
C ILE A 93 6.55 10.57 -4.69
N GLY A 94 5.23 10.37 -4.67
CA GLY A 94 4.25 11.44 -4.41
C GLY A 94 4.49 12.17 -3.09
N ILE A 95 4.80 11.44 -2.02
CA ILE A 95 5.17 12.05 -0.73
C ILE A 95 6.52 12.78 -0.80
N MET A 96 7.51 12.24 -1.51
CA MET A 96 8.83 12.85 -1.65
C MET A 96 8.76 14.18 -2.42
N ILE A 97 8.06 14.19 -3.56
CA ILE A 97 7.93 15.36 -4.45
C ILE A 97 7.17 16.51 -3.76
N ARG A 98 6.23 16.20 -2.85
CA ARG A 98 5.52 17.21 -2.06
C ARG A 98 6.46 18.27 -1.46
N ARG A 99 7.69 17.92 -1.10
CA ARG A 99 8.65 18.87 -0.52
C ARG A 99 9.04 19.99 -1.51
N ARG A 100 9.16 19.67 -2.80
CA ARG A 100 9.59 20.61 -3.86
C ARG A 100 8.47 21.52 -4.36
N ILE A 101 7.22 21.10 -4.29
CA ILE A 101 6.09 21.89 -4.79
C ILE A 101 5.66 22.88 -3.70
N ILE A 102 5.80 24.19 -3.95
CA ILE A 102 5.47 25.26 -2.98
C ILE A 102 4.18 26.01 -3.35
N SER A 103 4.03 26.38 -4.63
CA SER A 103 2.94 27.21 -5.13
C SER A 103 1.59 26.49 -5.17
N TRP A 104 1.55 25.25 -5.68
CA TRP A 104 0.31 24.47 -5.87
C TRP A 104 0.08 23.39 -4.79
N ARG A 105 0.64 23.59 -3.58
CA ARG A 105 0.65 22.58 -2.50
C ARG A 105 -0.72 21.99 -2.16
N VAL A 106 -1.79 22.80 -2.17
CA VAL A 106 -3.13 22.34 -1.75
C VAL A 106 -3.72 21.38 -2.77
N THR A 107 -3.77 21.79 -4.04
CA THR A 107 -4.25 20.97 -5.15
C THR A 107 -3.43 19.68 -5.28
N TYR A 108 -2.09 19.80 -5.18
CA TYR A 108 -1.20 18.64 -5.19
C TYR A 108 -1.52 17.64 -4.08
N ASN A 109 -1.76 18.11 -2.85
CA ASN A 109 -2.10 17.22 -1.73
C ASN A 109 -3.39 16.44 -1.98
N TYR A 110 -4.42 17.06 -2.57
CA TYR A 110 -5.67 16.37 -2.89
C TYR A 110 -5.50 15.34 -4.01
N ILE A 111 -4.74 15.68 -5.07
CA ILE A 111 -4.47 14.75 -6.18
C ILE A 111 -3.71 13.53 -5.67
N VAL A 112 -2.61 13.72 -4.93
CA VAL A 112 -1.82 12.61 -4.38
C VAL A 112 -2.62 11.79 -3.39
N ALA A 113 -3.43 12.44 -2.55
CA ALA A 113 -4.29 11.70 -1.63
C ALA A 113 -5.34 10.84 -2.35
N GLY A 114 -5.94 11.36 -3.43
CA GLY A 114 -6.84 10.61 -4.29
C GLY A 114 -6.13 9.39 -4.90
N LEU A 115 -4.92 9.58 -5.44
CA LEU A 115 -4.10 8.49 -5.97
C LEU A 115 -3.80 7.43 -4.92
N ASN A 116 -3.42 7.82 -3.70
CA ASN A 116 -3.18 6.88 -2.60
C ASN A 116 -4.43 6.04 -2.30
N ILE A 117 -5.61 6.66 -2.26
CA ILE A 117 -6.88 5.96 -2.01
C ILE A 117 -7.22 5.02 -3.16
N ILE A 118 -7.09 5.45 -4.41
CA ILE A 118 -7.35 4.62 -5.60
C ILE A 118 -6.45 3.38 -5.59
N ILE A 119 -5.17 3.56 -5.30
CA ILE A 119 -4.21 2.45 -5.24
C ILE A 119 -4.55 1.52 -4.06
N ALA A 120 -4.91 2.07 -2.89
CA ALA A 120 -5.34 1.26 -1.75
C ALA A 120 -6.60 0.44 -2.05
N LEU A 121 -7.60 1.04 -2.71
CA LEU A 121 -8.81 0.34 -3.14
C LEU A 121 -8.50 -0.75 -4.16
N GLY A 122 -7.60 -0.48 -5.12
CA GLY A 122 -7.12 -1.47 -6.08
C GLY A 122 -6.49 -2.68 -5.38
N MET A 123 -5.64 -2.45 -4.36
CA MET A 123 -5.09 -3.55 -3.56
C MET A 123 -6.15 -4.34 -2.82
N ILE A 124 -7.11 -3.66 -2.18
CA ILE A 124 -8.20 -4.34 -1.47
C ILE A 124 -9.00 -5.20 -2.46
N TRP A 125 -9.27 -4.68 -3.65
CA TRP A 125 -9.96 -5.44 -4.70
C TRP A 125 -9.18 -6.70 -5.10
N PHE A 126 -7.87 -6.61 -5.36
CA PHE A 126 -7.03 -7.79 -5.61
C PHE A 126 -7.03 -8.77 -4.43
N ILE A 127 -6.96 -8.27 -3.20
CA ILE A 127 -7.02 -9.11 -2.00
C ILE A 127 -8.35 -9.85 -1.89
N MET A 128 -9.47 -9.26 -2.32
CA MET A 128 -10.77 -9.92 -2.27
C MET A 128 -11.01 -10.89 -3.43
N ASP A 129 -10.41 -10.60 -4.59
CA ASP A 129 -10.60 -11.37 -5.82
C ASP A 129 -9.75 -12.64 -5.84
N LEU A 130 -8.53 -12.61 -5.29
CA LEU A 130 -7.67 -13.79 -5.25
C LEU A 130 -8.08 -14.77 -4.12
N PRO A 131 -8.26 -16.07 -4.44
CA PRO A 131 -8.43 -17.10 -3.42
C PRO A 131 -7.09 -17.35 -2.70
N TRP A 132 -6.96 -16.83 -1.48
CA TRP A 132 -5.77 -17.03 -0.66
C TRP A 132 -5.80 -18.38 0.04
N GLU A 133 -4.93 -19.29 -0.37
CA GLU A 133 -4.73 -20.58 0.29
C GLU A 133 -3.41 -20.59 1.08
N PHE A 134 -3.43 -21.19 2.27
CA PHE A 134 -2.24 -21.30 3.12
C PHE A 134 -1.20 -22.21 2.47
N ARG A 135 0.06 -21.75 2.43
CA ARG A 135 1.23 -22.58 2.08
C ARG A 135 1.81 -23.31 3.29
#